data_AF-A0A348FX07-F1
#
_entry.id   AF-A0A348FX07-F1
#
_cell.length_a   1.000
_cell.length_b   1.000
_cell.length_c   1.000
_cell.angle_alpha   90.00
_cell.angle_beta   90.00
_cell.angle_gamma   90.00
#
_symmetry.space_group_name_H-M   'P 1'
#
loop_
_entity.id
_entity.type
_entity.pdbx_description
1 polymer ?
#
loop_
_entity_poly.entity_id
_entity_poly.type
_entity_poly.pdbx_seq_one_letter_code
_entity_poly.pdbx_strand_id
1 'polypeptide(L)'
;MLIVGPGKAGNVTAAGRTRRARGAGTAFSLDDAADVAEPTRTTAAAPARALDGLLMVQEADPRERRRRAIARGRMALDLLDEVKLALMAGANLGPALARLEQAAATLRENSGEPGLEAVIDAIELRVAVELAKHGRSVGR
;
A
#
# COMPACT_ATOMS: atom_id res chain seq x y z
N MET A 1 -35.08 -22.16 19.77
CA MET A 1 -33.92 -21.83 20.62
C MET A 1 -33.32 -20.55 20.06
N LEU A 2 -33.48 -19.43 20.76
CA LEU A 2 -33.01 -18.10 20.38
C LEU A 2 -32.05 -17.63 21.47
N ILE A 3 -30.84 -17.24 21.10
CA ILE A 3 -29.90 -16.57 22.01
C ILE A 3 -29.60 -15.21 21.39
N VAL A 4 -30.12 -14.17 22.04
CA VAL A 4 -29.78 -12.76 21.78
C VAL A 4 -29.27 -12.17 23.09
N GLY A 5 -28.19 -11.41 23.00
CA GLY A 5 -27.81 -10.47 24.06
C GLY A 5 -26.44 -9.83 23.82
N PRO A 6 -26.37 -8.63 23.20
CA PRO A 6 -25.16 -7.83 23.16
C PRO A 6 -25.03 -7.01 24.45
N GLY A 7 -23.93 -7.21 25.18
CA GLY A 7 -23.61 -6.42 26.37
C GLY A 7 -22.93 -5.10 26.01
N LYS A 8 -23.64 -3.98 26.20
CA LYS A 8 -23.08 -2.63 26.36
C LYS A 8 -23.51 -2.09 27.74
N ALA A 9 -22.53 -1.74 28.57
CA ALA A 9 -22.63 -0.78 29.66
C ALA A 9 -21.35 0.08 29.54
N GLY A 10 -21.35 1.41 29.44
CA GLY A 10 -22.03 2.40 30.30
C GLY A 10 -21.27 2.41 31.63
N ASN A 11 -20.48 3.43 31.99
CA ASN A 11 -20.95 4.74 32.45
C ASN A 11 -19.80 5.73 32.77
N VAL A 12 -20.21 6.99 32.90
CA VAL A 12 -19.45 8.25 33.05
C VAL A 12 -19.25 8.60 34.53
N THR A 13 -18.25 9.47 34.79
CA THR A 13 -18.15 10.54 35.84
C THR A 13 -17.03 10.38 36.87
N ALA A 14 -16.15 11.38 36.93
CA ALA A 14 -15.78 12.06 38.18
C ALA A 14 -15.15 13.44 37.86
N ALA A 15 -15.81 14.51 38.31
CA ALA A 15 -15.33 15.88 38.31
C ALA A 15 -14.42 16.14 39.53
N GLY A 16 -13.49 17.09 39.43
CA GLY A 16 -12.59 17.40 40.57
C GLY A 16 -11.68 18.62 40.47
N ARG A 17 -12.29 19.82 40.32
CA ARG A 17 -11.93 21.14 40.91
C ARG A 17 -10.45 21.62 41.02
N THR A 18 -10.24 22.80 40.43
CA THR A 18 -9.12 23.74 40.58
C THR A 18 -8.82 24.20 42.02
N ARG A 19 -7.55 24.52 42.31
CA ARG A 19 -7.21 25.60 43.28
C ARG A 19 -5.84 26.23 42.99
N ARG A 20 -5.85 27.57 42.96
CA ARG A 20 -4.74 28.51 42.75
C ARG A 20 -4.32 29.05 44.12
N ALA A 21 -3.03 29.26 44.40
CA ALA A 21 -2.58 30.13 45.49
C ALA A 21 -1.15 30.65 45.26
N ARG A 22 -0.94 31.86 45.76
CA ARG A 22 0.11 32.85 45.47
C ARG A 22 1.04 32.93 46.70
N GLY A 23 2.34 33.20 46.52
CA GLY A 23 3.24 33.49 47.64
C GLY A 23 4.55 34.12 47.19
N ALA A 24 4.81 35.35 47.63
CA ALA A 24 6.04 36.11 47.44
C ALA A 24 6.95 35.97 48.67
N GLY A 25 8.27 36.03 48.51
CA GLY A 25 9.22 36.11 49.62
C GLY A 25 10.66 35.71 49.24
N THR A 26 11.54 36.70 49.21
CA THR A 26 12.98 36.72 48.83
C THR A 26 13.90 35.97 49.80
N ALA A 27 14.97 35.33 49.30
CA ALA A 27 16.38 35.49 49.75
C ALA A 27 17.31 34.32 49.34
N PHE A 28 18.27 34.58 48.43
CA PHE A 28 19.70 34.25 48.59
C PHE A 28 20.51 34.92 47.46
N SER A 29 21.69 35.44 47.79
CA SER A 29 22.63 36.19 46.93
C SER A 29 23.94 35.41 46.79
N LEU A 30 24.66 35.55 45.69
CA LEU A 30 26.13 35.48 45.63
C LEU A 30 26.64 36.33 44.46
N ASP A 31 27.74 37.01 44.76
CA ASP A 31 28.32 38.16 44.06
C ASP A 31 29.25 37.76 42.91
N ASP A 32 29.32 38.66 41.94
CA ASP A 32 30.42 38.98 41.02
C ASP A 32 31.17 37.85 40.28
N ALA A 33 30.90 37.77 38.97
CA ALA A 33 31.91 37.46 37.97
C ALA A 33 31.59 38.24 36.69
N ALA A 34 32.41 39.24 36.42
CA ALA A 34 32.48 39.93 35.15
C ALA A 34 32.52 38.93 33.97
N ASP A 35 31.65 39.11 32.98
CA ASP A 35 32.10 39.12 31.59
C ASP A 35 31.11 39.89 30.70
N VAL A 36 31.68 40.74 29.87
CA VAL A 36 31.00 41.52 28.85
C VAL A 36 30.93 40.66 27.59
N ALA A 37 29.74 40.23 27.16
CA ALA A 37 29.37 40.07 25.75
C ALA A 37 27.96 39.49 25.58
N GLU A 38 27.02 40.31 25.10
CA GLU A 38 26.02 39.86 24.12
C GLU A 38 26.59 40.13 22.70
N PRO A 39 26.24 39.34 21.66
CA PRO A 39 24.92 38.77 21.43
C PRO A 39 24.85 37.26 21.08
N THR A 40 23.66 36.73 21.31
CA THR A 40 23.19 35.40 20.95
C THR A 40 23.08 35.19 19.44
N ARG A 41 23.70 34.10 18.98
CA ARG A 41 23.38 33.19 17.86
C ARG A 41 22.69 33.76 16.61
N THR A 42 23.38 33.58 15.48
CA THR A 42 22.75 33.17 14.21
C THR A 42 23.57 32.03 13.59
N THR A 43 23.16 30.79 13.85
CA THR A 43 23.48 29.66 12.96
C THR A 43 22.29 29.46 12.04
N ALA A 44 22.36 30.05 10.84
CA ALA A 44 21.46 29.76 9.73
C ALA A 44 22.34 29.78 8.46
N ALA A 45 22.31 28.81 7.57
CA ALA A 45 21.50 27.61 7.42
C ALA A 45 22.38 26.54 6.74
N ALA A 46 22.13 25.26 6.99
CA ALA A 46 22.57 24.21 6.08
C ALA A 46 21.44 23.97 5.07
N PRO A 47 21.64 24.21 3.75
CA PRO A 47 20.67 23.76 2.77
C PRO A 47 21.37 22.87 1.73
N ALA A 48 21.23 21.55 1.88
CA ALA A 48 21.19 20.60 0.76
C ALA A 48 20.92 19.17 1.27
N ARG A 49 19.85 18.99 2.03
CA ARG A 49 19.25 17.66 2.25
C ARG A 49 17.79 17.72 1.87
N ALA A 50 17.46 17.91 0.60
CA ALA A 50 16.05 17.92 0.19
C ALA A 50 15.75 17.71 -1.30
N LEU A 51 16.67 17.20 -2.15
CA LEU A 51 16.38 17.14 -3.60
C LEU A 51 16.54 15.79 -4.30
N ASP A 52 16.87 14.69 -3.60
CA ASP A 52 16.97 13.36 -4.23
C ASP A 52 15.98 12.31 -3.72
N GLY A 53 15.10 12.68 -2.79
CA GLY A 53 14.14 11.73 -2.19
C GLY A 53 12.76 11.70 -2.83
N LEU A 54 12.54 12.44 -3.91
CA LEU A 54 11.24 12.54 -4.57
C LEU A 54 11.22 11.78 -5.90
N LEU A 55 11.78 10.57 -5.92
CA LEU A 55 11.35 9.54 -6.88
C LEU A 55 9.97 9.03 -6.44
N MET A 56 9.00 9.95 -6.42
CA MET A 56 7.59 9.62 -6.31
C MET A 56 7.30 8.72 -7.50
N VAL A 57 6.77 7.53 -7.19
CA VAL A 57 6.02 6.70 -8.12
C VAL A 57 5.19 7.65 -8.99
N GLN A 58 5.65 7.91 -10.22
CA GLN A 58 4.87 8.64 -11.20
C GLN A 58 3.71 7.71 -11.51
N GLU A 59 2.60 7.90 -10.82
CA GLU A 59 1.36 7.20 -11.10
C GLU A 59 1.11 7.35 -12.60
N ALA A 60 1.21 6.25 -13.33
CA ALA A 60 1.06 6.28 -14.78
C ALA A 60 -0.29 6.93 -15.11
N ASP A 61 -0.31 7.73 -16.18
CA ASP A 61 -1.53 8.34 -16.73
C ASP A 61 -2.65 7.29 -16.75
N PRO A 62 -3.86 7.58 -16.21
CA PRO A 62 -5.00 6.66 -16.26
C PRO A 62 -5.20 5.97 -17.61
N ARG A 63 -4.98 6.68 -18.73
CA ARG A 63 -5.12 6.11 -20.08
C ARG A 63 -4.06 5.04 -20.36
N GLU A 64 -2.83 5.27 -19.94
CA GLU A 64 -1.74 4.32 -20.11
C GLU A 64 -1.90 3.10 -19.20
N ARG A 65 -2.37 3.29 -17.95
CA ARG A 65 -2.73 2.17 -17.04
C ARG A 65 -3.81 1.28 -17.67
N ARG A 66 -4.88 1.90 -18.17
CA ARG A 66 -5.95 1.20 -18.88
C ARG A 66 -5.44 0.42 -20.09
N ARG A 67 -4.61 1.05 -20.93
CA ARG A 67 -4.01 0.41 -22.10
C ARG A 67 -3.17 -0.80 -21.72
N ARG A 68 -2.34 -0.70 -20.68
CA ARG A 68 -1.54 -1.81 -20.17
C ARG A 68 -2.41 -2.93 -19.64
N ALA A 69 -3.43 -2.63 -18.84
CA ALA A 69 -4.37 -3.63 -18.34
C ALA A 69 -5.06 -4.40 -19.47
N ILE A 70 -5.52 -3.71 -20.52
CA ILE A 70 -6.10 -4.36 -21.71
C ILE A 70 -5.07 -5.25 -22.42
N ALA A 71 -3.84 -4.77 -22.59
CA ALA A 71 -2.79 -5.55 -23.25
C ALA A 71 -2.44 -6.82 -22.46
N ARG A 72 -2.31 -6.71 -21.13
CA ARG A 72 -2.08 -7.84 -20.22
C ARG A 72 -3.22 -8.85 -20.25
N GLY A 73 -4.47 -8.38 -20.20
CA GLY A 73 -5.66 -9.23 -20.29
C GLY A 73 -5.72 -10.01 -21.62
N ARG A 74 -5.44 -9.35 -22.75
CA ARG A 74 -5.38 -10.00 -24.07
C ARG A 74 -4.28 -11.05 -24.13
N MET A 75 -3.08 -10.71 -23.67
CA MET A 75 -1.97 -11.66 -23.62
C MET A 75 -2.32 -12.91 -22.79
N ALA A 76 -2.98 -12.74 -21.65
CA ALA A 76 -3.43 -13.88 -20.84
C ALA A 76 -4.46 -14.74 -21.57
N LEU A 77 -5.40 -14.14 -22.32
CA LEU A 77 -6.37 -14.87 -23.14
C LEU A 77 -5.68 -15.66 -24.27
N ASP A 78 -4.73 -15.04 -24.96
CA ASP A 78 -3.97 -15.71 -26.03
C ASP A 78 -3.19 -16.92 -25.49
N LEU A 79 -2.59 -16.79 -24.31
CA LEU A 79 -1.88 -17.89 -23.63
C LEU A 79 -2.84 -19.00 -23.17
N LEU A 80 -4.05 -18.67 -22.73
CA LEU A 80 -5.09 -19.67 -22.45
C LEU A 80 -5.46 -20.45 -23.71
N ASP A 81 -5.54 -19.79 -24.86
CA ASP A 81 -5.81 -20.44 -26.13
C ASP A 81 -4.62 -21.28 -26.61
N GLU A 82 -3.38 -20.84 -26.40
CA GLU A 82 -2.17 -21.65 -26.64
C GLU A 82 -2.22 -22.95 -25.85
N VAL A 83 -2.60 -22.90 -24.56
CA VAL A 83 -2.76 -24.10 -23.72
C VAL A 83 -3.84 -25.02 -24.27
N LYS A 84 -4.99 -24.49 -24.70
CA LYS A 84 -6.07 -25.30 -25.30
C LYS A 84 -5.62 -25.96 -26.60
N LEU A 85 -4.97 -25.22 -27.49
CA LEU A 85 -4.48 -25.74 -28.76
C LEU A 85 -3.43 -26.83 -28.55
N ALA A 86 -2.48 -26.62 -27.64
CA ALA A 86 -1.50 -27.62 -27.29
C ALA A 86 -2.14 -28.89 -26.70
N LEU A 87 -3.21 -28.74 -25.89
CA LEU A 87 -3.96 -29.87 -25.34
C LEU A 87 -4.68 -30.66 -26.44
N MET A 88 -5.35 -29.98 -27.37
CA MET A 88 -6.03 -30.61 -28.50
C MET A 88 -5.05 -31.32 -29.44
N ALA A 89 -3.85 -30.78 -29.58
CA ALA A 89 -2.78 -31.39 -30.36
C ALA A 89 -2.06 -32.54 -29.64
N GLY A 90 -2.35 -32.78 -28.35
CA GLY A 90 -1.58 -33.73 -27.53
C GLY A 90 -0.12 -33.31 -27.31
N ALA A 91 0.19 -32.03 -27.43
CA ALA A 91 1.53 -31.48 -27.31
C ALA A 91 1.94 -31.24 -25.83
N ASN A 92 3.23 -31.01 -25.60
CA ASN A 92 3.73 -30.67 -24.27
C ASN A 92 3.21 -29.29 -23.82
N LEU A 93 2.41 -29.28 -22.75
CA LEU A 93 1.84 -28.06 -22.16
C LEU A 93 2.82 -27.26 -21.28
N GLY A 94 3.95 -27.86 -20.91
CA GLY A 94 4.97 -27.28 -20.01
C GLY A 94 5.31 -25.81 -20.33
N PRO A 95 5.74 -25.50 -21.57
CA PRO A 95 6.12 -24.15 -21.99
C PRO A 95 4.95 -23.15 -21.96
N ALA A 96 3.79 -23.51 -22.50
CA ALA A 96 2.62 -22.63 -22.56
C ALA A 96 2.11 -22.27 -21.15
N LEU A 97 2.04 -23.27 -20.27
CA LEU A 97 1.63 -23.06 -18.88
C LEU A 97 2.66 -22.23 -18.09
N ALA A 98 3.97 -22.35 -18.35
CA ALA A 98 4.97 -21.51 -17.71
C ALA A 98 4.84 -20.02 -18.11
N ARG A 99 4.54 -19.74 -19.38
CA ARG A 99 4.21 -18.37 -19.82
C ARG A 99 2.92 -17.88 -19.20
N LEU A 100 1.92 -18.75 -19.07
CA LEU A 100 0.64 -18.42 -18.43
C LEU A 100 0.82 -18.04 -16.95
N GLU A 101 1.70 -18.73 -16.21
CA GLU A 101 2.08 -18.36 -14.83
C GLU A 101 2.70 -16.97 -14.75
N GLN A 102 3.60 -16.64 -15.68
CA GLN A 102 4.21 -15.31 -15.75
C GLN A 102 3.16 -14.24 -16.04
N ALA A 103 2.26 -14.48 -16.99
CA ALA A 103 1.17 -13.54 -17.29
C ALA A 103 0.22 -13.34 -16.12
N ALA A 104 -0.09 -14.41 -15.37
CA ALA A 104 -0.94 -14.34 -14.18
C ALA A 104 -0.42 -13.33 -13.15
N ALA A 105 0.91 -13.29 -12.95
CA ALA A 105 1.51 -12.36 -12.00
C ALA A 105 1.26 -10.88 -12.37
N THR A 106 1.12 -10.59 -13.66
CA THR A 106 0.89 -9.24 -14.17
C THR A 106 -0.58 -8.82 -14.11
N LEU A 107 -1.54 -9.75 -13.99
CA LEU A 107 -2.97 -9.42 -13.99
C LEU A 107 -3.38 -8.63 -12.74
N ARG A 108 -2.70 -8.85 -11.61
CA ARG A 108 -2.95 -8.21 -10.31
C ARG A 108 -2.74 -6.69 -10.26
N GLU A 109 -2.15 -6.11 -11.29
CA GLU A 109 -1.98 -4.66 -11.38
C GLU A 109 -3.31 -3.95 -11.68
N ASN A 110 -3.75 -3.10 -10.74
CA ASN A 110 -4.99 -2.34 -10.81
C ASN A 110 -5.04 -1.42 -12.04
N SER A 111 -6.13 -1.52 -12.80
CA SER A 111 -6.39 -0.71 -14.00
C SER A 111 -6.88 0.71 -13.68
N GLY A 112 -7.52 0.91 -12.53
CA GLY A 112 -8.20 2.14 -12.11
C GLY A 112 -9.58 2.35 -12.74
N GLU A 113 -10.08 1.38 -13.52
CA GLU A 113 -11.42 1.39 -14.11
C GLU A 113 -12.23 0.18 -13.59
N PRO A 114 -13.28 0.38 -12.76
CA PRO A 114 -13.99 -0.73 -12.12
C PRO A 114 -14.53 -1.80 -13.08
N GLY A 115 -15.02 -1.37 -14.26
CA GLY A 115 -15.53 -2.31 -15.27
C GLY A 115 -14.43 -3.13 -15.94
N LEU A 116 -13.24 -2.55 -16.14
CA LEU A 116 -12.09 -3.29 -16.67
C LEU A 116 -11.52 -4.23 -15.61
N GLU A 117 -11.47 -3.79 -14.36
CA GLU A 117 -11.00 -4.60 -13.24
C GLU A 117 -11.82 -5.89 -13.09
N ALA A 118 -13.14 -5.80 -13.13
CA ALA A 118 -14.01 -6.98 -13.05
C ALA A 118 -13.75 -8.00 -14.17
N VAL A 119 -13.37 -7.54 -15.37
CA VAL A 119 -13.00 -8.42 -16.48
C VAL A 119 -11.63 -9.04 -16.26
N ILE A 120 -10.66 -8.26 -15.79
CA ILE A 120 -9.32 -8.76 -15.45
C ILE A 120 -9.38 -9.80 -14.34
N ASP A 121 -10.18 -9.57 -13.28
CA ASP A 121 -10.42 -10.52 -12.21
C ASP A 121 -11.00 -11.84 -12.73
N ALA A 122 -11.96 -11.78 -13.66
CA ALA A 122 -12.53 -12.96 -14.28
C ALA A 122 -11.49 -13.74 -15.12
N ILE A 123 -10.60 -13.03 -15.81
CA ILE A 123 -9.48 -13.64 -16.53
C ILE A 123 -8.51 -14.29 -15.54
N GLU A 124 -8.11 -13.58 -14.47
CA GLU A 124 -7.21 -14.10 -13.45
C GLU A 124 -7.77 -15.36 -12.80
N LEU A 125 -9.06 -15.38 -12.44
CA LEU A 125 -9.73 -16.56 -11.91
C LEU A 125 -9.63 -17.73 -12.88
N ARG A 126 -9.88 -17.49 -14.18
CA ARG A 126 -9.76 -18.54 -15.19
C ARG A 126 -8.33 -19.05 -15.30
N VAL A 127 -7.34 -18.16 -15.32
CA VAL A 127 -5.92 -18.50 -15.35
C VAL A 127 -5.54 -19.35 -14.14
N ALA A 128 -5.95 -18.95 -12.94
CA ALA A 128 -5.69 -19.70 -11.71
C ALA A 128 -6.29 -21.11 -11.74
N VAL A 129 -7.52 -21.24 -12.24
CA VAL A 129 -8.18 -22.54 -12.41
C VAL A 129 -7.43 -23.41 -13.43
N GLU A 130 -7.03 -22.84 -14.57
CA GLU A 130 -6.30 -23.61 -15.59
C GLU A 130 -4.92 -24.06 -15.09
N LEU A 131 -4.20 -23.22 -14.35
CA LEU A 131 -2.94 -23.63 -13.72
C LEU A 131 -3.17 -24.76 -12.70
N ALA A 132 -4.19 -24.63 -11.85
CA ALA A 132 -4.52 -25.63 -10.82
C ALA A 132 -4.86 -27.00 -11.43
N LYS A 133 -5.59 -27.04 -12.54
CA LYS A 133 -5.90 -28.30 -13.27
C LYS A 133 -4.64 -29.07 -13.69
N HIS A 134 -3.53 -28.36 -13.88
CA HIS A 134 -2.25 -28.94 -14.31
C HIS A 134 -1.23 -29.00 -13.15
N GLY A 135 -1.70 -28.95 -11.90
CA GLY A 135 -0.85 -29.06 -10.71
C GLY A 135 0.01 -27.83 -10.41
N ARG A 136 -0.33 -26.68 -11.00
CA ARG A 136 0.37 -25.40 -10.82
C ARG A 136 -0.46 -24.42 -10.00
N SER A 137 0.21 -23.51 -9.31
CA SER A 137 -0.46 -22.46 -8.54
C SER A 137 0.18 -21.11 -8.80
N VAL A 138 -0.65 -20.08 -8.96
CA VAL A 138 -0.17 -18.70 -8.92
C VAL A 138 0.31 -18.41 -7.49
N GLY A 139 1.55 -17.97 -7.34
CA GLY A 139 2.08 -17.54 -6.03
C GLY A 139 1.15 -16.48 -5.43
N ARG A 140 0.56 -16.81 -4.28
CA ARG A 140 -0.29 -15.92 -3.48
C ARG A 140 0.57 -15.11 -2.52
#